data_AF-A0A4V1ST28-F1
#
_entry.id   AF-A0A4V1ST28-F1
#
_cell.length_a   1.000
_cell.length_b   1.000
_cell.length_c   1.000
_cell.angle_alpha   90.00
_cell.angle_beta   90.00
_cell.angle_gamma   90.00
#
_symmetry.space_group_name_H-M   'P 1'
#
loop_
_entity.id
_entity.type
_entity.pdbx_description
1 polymer ?
#
loop_
_entity_poly.entity_id
_entity_poly.type
_entity_poly.pdbx_seq_one_letter_code
_entity_poly.pdbx_strand_id
1 'polypeptide(L)'
;MKKKYTIAIIVGLYTTIAILGCKKYLEMKSDAKLVIPKTLADAQGLLDDANLMNLRTTPSFGEASSDDFFLPPASYNAILSRGQEAYTWQPTPYRYQNDWSMGYLAVYNSNLSLELLNDITRNTANAAAWDQVKGSALFFRAYYFLMLNSQFGLAYDQSSVSDLGIPLRLSTDFNSPSVRASVLEGYQQVIDDAGKAIDLLPDYPQHVMRPSKGAAAALLSRCYLYMHQYDLALKYAGEALKFNNKLMNFNGDNDLLALSNAVPVKKFNKETIWYAELSTSFGVTTTARIRIDSNLYASYGTNDLRKTAFFKAAAPYQLFKGNYTGSATVYFSGFATDELYLNSAECKAYLN
;
A
#
# COMPACT_ATOMS: atom_id res chain seq x y z
N MET A 1 18.74 57.34 53.84
CA MET A 1 17.56 56.45 53.73
C MET A 1 16.88 56.50 52.36
N LYS A 2 16.80 57.64 51.64
CA LYS A 2 16.10 57.75 50.34
C LYS A 2 16.62 56.84 49.21
N LYS A 3 17.95 56.63 49.07
CA LYS A 3 18.54 55.77 48.01
C LYS A 3 18.18 54.28 48.09
N LYS A 4 17.89 53.74 49.28
CA LYS A 4 17.55 52.30 49.45
C LYS A 4 16.13 51.99 48.99
N TYR A 5 15.20 52.92 49.16
CA TYR A 5 13.82 52.78 48.67
C TYR A 5 13.72 52.91 47.14
N THR A 6 14.56 53.75 46.52
CA THR A 6 14.59 53.90 45.05
C THR A 6 15.08 52.62 44.36
N ILE A 7 16.08 51.94 44.92
CA ILE A 7 16.58 50.65 44.37
C ILE A 7 15.54 49.54 44.55
N ALA A 8 14.87 49.47 45.70
CA ALA A 8 13.82 48.48 45.93
C ALA A 8 12.62 48.65 44.99
N ILE A 9 12.25 49.89 44.66
CA ILE A 9 11.17 50.20 43.71
C ILE A 9 11.57 49.84 42.28
N ILE A 10 12.82 50.12 41.87
CA ILE A 10 13.32 49.77 40.52
C ILE A 10 13.44 48.25 40.34
N VAL A 11 13.88 47.52 41.37
CA VAL A 11 13.94 46.05 41.34
C VAL A 11 12.53 45.45 41.29
N GLY A 12 11.58 45.96 42.10
CA GLY A 12 10.18 45.50 42.05
C GLY A 12 9.46 45.75 40.73
N LEU A 13 9.79 46.86 40.04
CA LEU A 13 9.25 47.18 38.72
C LEU A 13 9.83 46.29 37.61
N TYR A 14 11.10 45.88 37.72
CA TYR A 14 11.71 44.93 36.78
C TYR A 14 11.18 43.50 36.95
N THR A 15 10.91 43.06 38.18
CA THR A 15 10.37 41.71 38.43
C THR A 15 8.93 41.55 37.93
N THR A 16 8.13 42.62 37.93
CA THR A 16 6.74 42.59 37.42
C THR A 16 6.68 42.61 35.88
N ILE A 17 7.64 43.26 35.22
CA ILE A 17 7.74 43.25 33.74
C ILE A 17 8.20 41.88 33.21
N ALA A 18 9.03 41.15 33.96
CA ALA A 18 9.52 39.83 33.56
C ALA A 18 8.42 38.74 33.52
N ILE A 19 7.34 38.88 34.29
CA ILE A 19 6.27 37.87 34.38
C ILE A 19 5.20 38.05 33.29
N LEU A 20 5.12 39.24 32.66
CA LEU A 20 4.16 39.54 31.59
C LEU A 20 4.70 39.20 30.18
N GLY A 21 5.99 38.91 30.03
CA GLY A 21 6.65 38.72 28.73
C GLY A 21 6.61 37.31 28.13
N CYS A 22 6.31 36.26 28.91
CA CYS A 22 6.50 34.87 28.45
C CYS A 22 5.23 34.15 27.98
N LYS A 23 4.03 34.75 28.03
CA LYS A 23 2.83 34.07 27.52
C LYS A 23 2.83 33.94 26.00
N LYS A 24 3.28 34.97 25.26
CA LYS A 24 3.26 34.97 23.78
C LYS A 24 4.29 34.03 23.13
N TYR A 25 5.38 33.71 23.82
CA TYR A 25 6.39 32.75 23.34
C TYR A 25 5.96 31.30 23.61
N LEU A 26 5.25 31.06 24.72
CA LEU A 26 4.63 29.76 25.04
C LEU A 26 3.34 29.49 24.26
N GLU A 27 2.63 30.54 23.82
CA GLU A 27 1.43 30.48 22.99
C GLU A 27 1.72 30.70 21.50
N MET A 28 2.99 30.59 21.07
CA MET A 28 3.31 30.53 19.65
C MET A 28 2.73 29.23 19.10
N LYS A 29 1.47 29.27 18.66
CA LYS A 29 0.86 28.20 17.86
C LYS A 29 1.84 27.88 16.74
N SER A 30 2.25 26.62 16.68
CA SER A 30 3.12 26.15 15.62
C SER A 30 2.55 26.61 14.28
N ASP A 31 3.43 27.10 13.40
CA ASP A 31 3.20 27.68 12.08
C ASP A 31 1.82 27.37 11.47
N ALA A 32 1.14 28.36 10.87
CA ALA A 32 -0.19 28.20 10.26
C ALA A 32 -0.30 27.11 9.16
N LYS A 33 0.81 26.44 8.83
CA LYS A 33 0.93 25.22 8.03
C LYS A 33 0.58 23.92 8.77
N LEU A 34 0.49 23.94 10.09
CA LEU A 34 -0.01 22.81 10.90
C LEU A 34 -1.51 22.98 11.12
N VAL A 35 -2.29 22.81 10.03
CA VAL A 35 -3.72 22.58 10.15
C VAL A 35 -3.88 21.25 10.87
N ILE A 36 -4.29 21.28 12.13
CA ILE A 36 -4.67 20.08 12.87
C ILE A 36 -5.93 19.54 12.19
N PRO A 37 -5.90 18.34 11.57
CA PRO A 37 -7.09 17.75 10.97
C PRO A 37 -8.23 17.67 11.98
N LYS A 38 -9.44 18.10 11.62
CA LYS A 38 -10.60 18.10 12.53
C LYS A 38 -11.93 17.74 11.87
N THR A 39 -11.95 17.69 10.55
CA THR A 39 -13.17 17.44 9.78
C THR A 39 -13.09 16.10 9.04
N LEU A 40 -14.24 15.60 8.59
CA LEU A 40 -14.30 14.44 7.70
C LEU A 40 -13.50 14.67 6.41
N ALA A 41 -13.48 15.90 5.91
CA ALA A 41 -12.71 16.26 4.72
C ALA A 41 -11.20 16.20 4.98
N ASP A 42 -10.73 16.62 6.17
CA ASP A 42 -9.32 16.51 6.53
C ASP A 42 -8.91 15.04 6.66
N ALA A 43 -9.73 14.22 7.34
CA ALA A 43 -9.47 12.79 7.49
C ALA A 43 -9.47 12.07 6.13
N GLN A 44 -10.44 12.37 5.25
CA GLN A 44 -10.43 11.84 3.88
C GLN A 44 -9.20 12.36 3.11
N GLY A 45 -8.79 13.61 3.31
CA GLY A 45 -7.62 14.20 2.67
C GLY A 45 -6.31 13.49 3.02
N LEU A 46 -6.16 13.00 4.26
CA LEU A 46 -5.02 12.17 4.66
C LEU A 46 -4.98 10.84 3.90
N LEU A 47 -6.15 10.24 3.65
CA LEU A 47 -6.31 8.99 2.91
C LEU A 47 -6.21 9.18 1.39
N ASP A 48 -6.45 10.40 0.92
CA ASP A 48 -6.33 10.80 -0.49
C ASP A 48 -4.91 11.22 -0.89
N ASP A 49 -3.97 11.29 0.07
CA ASP A 49 -2.55 11.51 -0.24
C ASP A 49 -1.97 10.29 -0.93
N ALA A 50 -2.19 10.21 -2.25
CA ALA A 50 -1.78 9.09 -3.07
C ALA A 50 -0.27 8.82 -2.99
N ASN A 51 0.57 9.81 -2.67
CA ASN A 51 2.02 9.58 -2.53
C ASN A 51 2.35 8.70 -1.34
N LEU A 52 1.58 8.81 -0.25
CA LEU A 52 1.73 7.96 0.93
C LEU A 52 0.88 6.71 0.82
N MET A 53 -0.33 6.83 0.26
CA MET A 53 -1.34 5.79 0.36
C MET A 53 -1.35 4.81 -0.82
N ASN A 54 -0.81 5.16 -1.99
CA ASN A 54 -0.92 4.32 -3.20
C ASN A 54 0.38 4.22 -4.03
N LEU A 55 1.15 5.30 -4.16
CA LEU A 55 2.21 5.45 -5.16
C LEU A 55 3.57 5.10 -4.58
N ARG A 56 4.14 3.99 -5.05
CA ARG A 56 5.46 3.47 -4.66
C ARG A 56 5.56 3.19 -3.16
N THR A 57 4.45 2.82 -2.52
CA THR A 57 4.39 2.56 -1.08
C THR A 57 4.43 1.06 -0.78
N THR A 58 3.79 0.22 -1.60
CA THR A 58 3.66 -1.21 -1.30
C THR A 58 5.04 -1.87 -1.18
N PRO A 59 5.28 -2.69 -0.14
CA PRO A 59 6.51 -3.47 -0.01
C PRO A 59 6.86 -4.25 -1.29
N SER A 60 8.14 -4.24 -1.66
CA SER A 60 8.65 -4.68 -2.97
C SER A 60 9.78 -5.71 -2.89
N PHE A 61 10.23 -6.09 -1.70
CA PHE A 61 11.26 -7.12 -1.50
C PHE A 61 10.87 -8.44 -2.20
N GLY A 62 9.62 -8.91 -2.07
CA GLY A 62 9.17 -10.17 -2.66
C GLY A 62 9.35 -10.19 -4.18
N GLU A 63 8.95 -9.12 -4.86
CA GLU A 63 9.19 -8.97 -6.29
C GLU A 63 10.69 -8.85 -6.62
N ALA A 64 11.47 -8.11 -5.82
CA ALA A 64 12.91 -7.97 -5.99
C ALA A 64 13.68 -9.30 -5.81
N SER A 65 13.05 -10.28 -5.16
CA SER A 65 13.55 -11.62 -4.84
C SER A 65 12.77 -12.72 -5.55
N SER A 66 12.09 -12.41 -6.66
CA SER A 66 11.36 -13.37 -7.48
C SER A 66 12.28 -14.02 -8.53
N ASP A 67 11.78 -15.07 -9.18
CA ASP A 67 12.46 -15.85 -10.22
C ASP A 67 11.87 -15.64 -11.63
N ASP A 68 10.89 -14.74 -11.79
CA ASP A 68 10.33 -14.36 -13.11
C ASP A 68 11.36 -13.65 -14.02
N PHE A 69 12.43 -13.15 -13.42
CA PHE A 69 13.50 -12.46 -14.12
C PHE A 69 14.87 -12.78 -13.52
N PHE A 70 15.90 -12.43 -14.27
CA PHE A 70 17.28 -12.45 -13.82
C PHE A 70 18.02 -11.16 -14.21
N LEU A 71 19.10 -10.87 -13.49
CA LEU A 71 20.00 -9.76 -13.79
C LEU A 71 21.25 -10.27 -14.51
N PRO A 72 21.55 -9.78 -15.73
CA PRO A 72 22.86 -9.99 -16.33
C PRO A 72 23.97 -9.42 -15.45
N PRO A 73 25.21 -9.97 -15.48
CA PRO A 73 26.28 -9.56 -14.57
C PRO A 73 26.56 -8.05 -14.54
N ALA A 74 26.52 -7.38 -15.70
CA ALA A 74 26.71 -5.93 -15.78
C ALA A 74 25.58 -5.15 -15.08
N SER A 75 24.33 -5.61 -15.19
CA SER A 75 23.18 -4.99 -14.53
C SER A 75 23.17 -5.26 -13.03
N TYR A 76 23.53 -6.48 -12.61
CA TYR A 76 23.70 -6.84 -11.21
C TYR A 76 24.80 -6.01 -10.54
N ASN A 77 25.96 -5.86 -11.17
CA ASN A 77 27.07 -5.07 -10.63
C ASN A 77 26.78 -3.55 -10.60
N ALA A 78 25.76 -3.07 -11.32
CA ALA A 78 25.38 -1.67 -11.38
C ALA A 78 24.30 -1.26 -10.35
N ILE A 79 23.67 -2.21 -9.67
CA ILE A 79 22.70 -1.92 -8.60
C ILE A 79 23.38 -1.79 -7.24
N LEU A 80 22.75 -1.05 -6.31
CA LEU A 80 23.26 -0.87 -4.96
C LEU A 80 23.26 -2.20 -4.19
N SER A 81 24.13 -2.31 -3.17
CA SER A 81 24.30 -3.57 -2.40
C SER A 81 22.98 -4.11 -1.85
N ARG A 82 22.10 -3.25 -1.33
CA ARG A 82 20.75 -3.64 -0.85
C ARG A 82 19.95 -4.38 -1.93
N GLY A 83 20.00 -3.94 -3.18
CA GLY A 83 19.30 -4.58 -4.28
C GLY A 83 19.96 -5.92 -4.67
N GLN A 84 21.30 -5.97 -4.66
CA GLN A 84 22.05 -7.22 -4.89
C GLN A 84 21.70 -8.27 -3.83
N GLU A 85 21.70 -7.86 -2.57
CA GLU A 85 21.38 -8.69 -1.41
C GLU A 85 19.95 -9.21 -1.50
N ALA A 86 18.96 -8.35 -1.81
CA ALA A 86 17.57 -8.78 -1.99
C ALA A 86 17.44 -9.79 -3.15
N TYR A 87 18.04 -9.49 -4.31
CA TYR A 87 18.01 -10.36 -5.49
C TYR A 87 18.70 -11.71 -5.28
N THR A 88 19.64 -11.81 -4.34
CA THR A 88 20.39 -13.06 -4.05
C THR A 88 20.04 -13.66 -2.70
N TRP A 89 18.90 -13.26 -2.11
CA TRP A 89 18.38 -13.74 -0.84
C TRP A 89 19.41 -13.68 0.31
N GLN A 90 20.31 -12.69 0.25
CA GLN A 90 21.32 -12.50 1.30
C GLN A 90 20.70 -11.75 2.48
N PRO A 91 20.99 -12.16 3.73
CA PRO A 91 20.63 -11.39 4.90
C PRO A 91 21.22 -9.98 4.81
N THR A 92 20.36 -8.96 4.84
CA THR A 92 20.76 -7.55 4.75
C THR A 92 20.32 -6.78 5.99
N PRO A 93 21.15 -5.85 6.50
CA PRO A 93 20.69 -4.92 7.52
C PRO A 93 19.59 -4.01 6.95
N TYR A 94 18.36 -4.23 7.40
CA TYR A 94 17.20 -3.52 6.89
C TYR A 94 17.07 -2.09 7.46
N ARG A 95 17.87 -1.18 6.90
CA ARG A 95 18.01 0.21 7.41
C ARG A 95 16.92 1.14 6.90
N TYR A 96 16.44 2.02 7.77
CA TYR A 96 15.59 3.15 7.40
C TYR A 96 16.31 4.11 6.43
N GLN A 97 15.66 4.69 5.42
CA GLN A 97 14.27 4.48 4.98
C GLN A 97 14.16 3.24 4.07
N ASN A 98 13.06 2.51 4.18
CA ASN A 98 12.82 1.25 3.46
C ASN A 98 11.31 1.00 3.26
N ASP A 99 10.96 -0.05 2.53
CA ASP A 99 9.56 -0.31 2.19
C ASP A 99 8.68 -0.71 3.40
N TRP A 100 9.25 -1.30 4.44
CA TRP A 100 8.60 -1.51 5.74
C TRP A 100 8.14 -0.20 6.34
N SER A 101 9.05 0.77 6.44
CA SER A 101 8.72 2.09 7.00
C SER A 101 7.67 2.82 6.17
N MET A 102 7.67 2.66 4.84
CA MET A 102 6.65 3.26 3.98
C MET A 102 5.28 2.60 4.17
N GLY A 103 5.20 1.27 4.25
CA GLY A 103 3.96 0.58 4.58
C GLY A 103 3.38 1.03 5.92
N TYR A 104 4.23 1.20 6.94
CA TYR A 104 3.78 1.69 8.25
C TYR A 104 3.41 3.18 8.28
N LEU A 105 3.90 4.01 7.36
CA LEU A 105 3.41 5.38 7.21
C LEU A 105 1.96 5.41 6.74
N ALA A 106 1.58 4.54 5.80
CA ALA A 106 0.19 4.41 5.38
C ALA A 106 -0.71 3.84 6.49
N VAL A 107 -0.20 2.88 7.27
CA VAL A 107 -0.87 2.40 8.50
C VAL A 107 -1.07 3.54 9.50
N TYR A 108 -0.06 4.38 9.69
CA TYR A 108 -0.15 5.55 10.60
C TYR A 108 -1.24 6.53 10.14
N ASN A 109 -1.27 6.91 8.85
CA ASN A 109 -2.32 7.79 8.32
C ASN A 109 -3.71 7.17 8.44
N SER A 110 -3.82 5.85 8.29
CA SER A 110 -5.06 5.11 8.51
C SER A 110 -5.50 5.20 9.97
N ASN A 111 -4.60 4.95 10.92
CA ASN A 111 -4.89 5.07 12.35
C ASN A 111 -5.28 6.49 12.74
N LEU A 112 -4.54 7.50 12.25
CA LEU A 112 -4.84 8.90 12.50
C LEU A 112 -6.24 9.24 12.00
N SER A 113 -6.61 8.80 10.79
CA SER A 113 -7.94 9.02 10.24
C SER A 113 -9.03 8.36 11.08
N LEU A 114 -8.80 7.16 11.61
CA LEU A 114 -9.73 6.48 12.51
C LEU A 114 -9.87 7.19 13.87
N GLU A 115 -8.76 7.70 14.41
CA GLU A 115 -8.76 8.46 15.67
C GLU A 115 -9.49 9.78 15.54
N LEU A 116 -9.31 10.50 14.41
CA LEU A 116 -10.04 11.74 14.12
C LEU A 116 -11.55 11.54 14.08
N LEU A 117 -12.04 10.36 13.66
CA LEU A 117 -13.47 10.05 13.67
C LEU A 117 -14.06 9.92 15.07
N ASN A 118 -13.25 9.66 16.11
CA ASN A 118 -13.74 9.57 17.49
C ASN A 118 -14.31 10.92 17.98
N ASP A 119 -13.79 12.03 17.45
CA ASP A 119 -14.24 13.39 17.76
C ASP A 119 -15.36 13.89 16.83
N ILE A 120 -15.75 13.09 15.84
CA ILE A 120 -16.78 13.46 14.85
C ILE A 120 -17.99 12.54 15.00
N THR A 121 -19.05 13.06 15.62
CA THR A 121 -20.31 12.34 15.76
C THR A 121 -20.94 12.05 14.39
N ARG A 122 -21.14 10.78 14.09
CA ARG A 122 -21.93 10.32 12.94
C ARG A 122 -23.41 10.66 13.13
N ASN A 123 -24.04 11.26 12.14
CA ASN A 123 -25.45 11.61 12.09
C ASN A 123 -26.02 11.38 10.68
N THR A 124 -27.32 11.56 10.51
CA THR A 124 -27.99 11.31 9.22
C THR A 124 -27.43 12.13 8.06
N ALA A 125 -26.96 13.36 8.31
CA ALA A 125 -26.46 14.25 7.26
C ALA A 125 -25.03 13.92 6.82
N ASN A 126 -24.19 13.37 7.71
CA ASN A 126 -22.79 13.05 7.41
C ASN A 126 -22.49 11.54 7.30
N ALA A 127 -23.49 10.68 7.52
CA ALA A 127 -23.34 9.23 7.59
C ALA A 127 -22.50 8.64 6.44
N ALA A 128 -22.82 8.97 5.19
CA ALA A 128 -22.12 8.44 4.03
C ALA A 128 -20.63 8.86 3.99
N ALA A 129 -20.34 10.13 4.28
CA ALA A 129 -18.96 10.62 4.31
C ALA A 129 -18.17 10.04 5.48
N TRP A 130 -18.82 9.91 6.65
CA TRP A 130 -18.22 9.30 7.83
C TRP A 130 -17.90 7.82 7.58
N ASP A 131 -18.84 7.07 7.02
CA ASP A 131 -18.66 5.65 6.67
C ASP A 131 -17.57 5.48 5.62
N GLN A 132 -17.54 6.35 4.60
CA GLN A 132 -16.50 6.31 3.58
C GLN A 132 -15.10 6.56 4.16
N VAL A 133 -14.93 7.52 5.07
CA VAL A 133 -13.64 7.77 5.74
C VAL A 133 -13.23 6.55 6.57
N LYS A 134 -14.15 6.02 7.39
CA LYS A 134 -13.87 4.86 8.23
C LYS A 134 -13.52 3.63 7.40
N GLY A 135 -14.34 3.32 6.40
CA GLY A 135 -14.12 2.21 5.48
C GLY A 135 -12.81 2.34 4.72
N SER A 136 -12.46 3.55 4.27
CA SER A 136 -11.20 3.80 3.56
C SER A 136 -10.00 3.58 4.46
N ALA A 137 -10.01 4.11 5.69
CA ALA A 137 -8.93 3.92 6.63
C ALA A 137 -8.74 2.44 7.01
N LEU A 138 -9.83 1.72 7.27
CA LEU A 138 -9.78 0.28 7.55
C LEU A 138 -9.22 -0.50 6.36
N PHE A 139 -9.68 -0.20 5.14
CA PHE A 139 -9.17 -0.84 3.93
C PHE A 139 -7.66 -0.63 3.74
N PHE A 140 -7.18 0.62 3.83
CA PHE A 140 -5.75 0.90 3.63
C PHE A 140 -4.92 0.19 4.69
N ARG A 141 -5.34 0.23 5.97
CA ARG A 141 -4.66 -0.49 7.04
C ARG A 141 -4.62 -1.99 6.79
N ALA A 142 -5.74 -2.59 6.40
CA ALA A 142 -5.83 -4.01 6.04
C ALA A 142 -4.91 -4.36 4.86
N TYR A 143 -4.91 -3.55 3.80
CA TYR A 143 -4.05 -3.75 2.64
C TYR A 143 -2.57 -3.76 3.03
N TYR A 144 -2.12 -2.74 3.77
CA TYR A 144 -0.71 -2.66 4.16
C TYR A 144 -0.32 -3.73 5.18
N PHE A 145 -1.21 -4.11 6.11
CA PHE A 145 -0.97 -5.26 6.98
C PHE A 145 -0.84 -6.56 6.20
N LEU A 146 -1.66 -6.81 5.17
CA LEU A 146 -1.51 -8.00 4.34
C LEU A 146 -0.14 -8.00 3.64
N MET A 147 0.23 -6.90 2.97
CA MET A 147 1.49 -6.81 2.22
C MET A 147 2.73 -6.89 3.13
N LEU A 148 2.66 -6.33 4.34
CA LEU A 148 3.73 -6.43 5.32
C LEU A 148 3.80 -7.85 5.90
N ASN A 149 2.67 -8.45 6.26
CA ASN A 149 2.66 -9.79 6.85
C ASN A 149 3.13 -10.85 5.86
N SER A 150 2.73 -10.76 4.59
CA SER A 150 3.18 -11.69 3.55
C SER A 150 4.67 -11.58 3.23
N GLN A 151 5.29 -10.44 3.49
CA GLN A 151 6.71 -10.22 3.17
C GLN A 151 7.65 -10.47 4.34
N PHE A 152 7.22 -10.16 5.56
CA PHE A 152 8.08 -10.18 6.74
C PHE A 152 7.67 -11.25 7.78
N GLY A 153 6.52 -11.87 7.59
CA GLY A 153 6.15 -13.13 8.25
C GLY A 153 6.54 -14.32 7.39
N LEU A 154 6.49 -15.52 7.97
CA LEU A 154 6.50 -16.74 7.18
C LEU A 154 5.20 -16.85 6.38
N ALA A 155 5.26 -17.53 5.22
CA ALA A 155 4.06 -17.87 4.46
C ALA A 155 3.07 -18.60 5.37
N TYR A 156 1.78 -18.32 5.20
CA TYR A 156 0.75 -18.89 6.07
C TYR A 156 0.66 -20.39 5.83
N ASP A 157 0.88 -21.14 6.90
CA ASP A 157 0.66 -22.58 6.98
C ASP A 157 0.22 -22.90 8.41
N GLN A 158 -0.42 -24.05 8.62
CA GLN A 158 -0.78 -24.51 9.97
C GLN A 158 0.44 -24.59 10.89
N SER A 159 1.64 -24.87 10.37
CA SER A 159 2.86 -24.86 11.18
C SER A 159 3.38 -23.46 11.52
N SER A 160 3.03 -22.44 10.73
CA SER A 160 3.58 -21.09 10.87
C SER A 160 2.63 -20.09 11.54
N VAL A 161 1.39 -20.49 11.86
CA VAL A 161 0.36 -19.62 12.45
C VAL A 161 0.85 -18.87 13.71
N SER A 162 1.65 -19.51 14.55
CA SER A 162 2.19 -18.95 15.80
C SER A 162 3.56 -18.29 15.64
N ASP A 163 4.20 -18.41 14.48
CA ASP A 163 5.47 -17.74 14.22
C ASP A 163 5.25 -16.23 14.19
N LEU A 164 6.32 -15.49 14.43
CA LEU A 164 6.26 -14.04 14.45
C LEU A 164 5.94 -13.52 13.04
N GLY A 165 4.88 -12.70 12.94
CA GLY A 165 4.49 -11.91 11.78
C GLY A 165 5.00 -10.48 11.92
N ILE A 166 4.09 -9.52 12.02
CA ILE A 166 4.38 -8.08 12.06
C ILE A 166 3.80 -7.38 13.30
N PRO A 167 4.30 -6.19 13.69
CA PRO A 167 3.62 -5.39 14.71
C PRO A 167 2.26 -4.85 14.23
N LEU A 168 1.20 -5.13 14.99
CA LEU A 168 -0.15 -4.62 14.72
C LEU A 168 -0.36 -3.27 15.41
N ARG A 169 0.11 -2.21 14.75
CA ARG A 169 -0.06 -0.82 15.21
C ARG A 169 -1.47 -0.34 14.90
N LEU A 170 -2.33 -0.28 15.90
CA LEU A 170 -3.75 0.13 15.75
C LEU A 170 -4.03 1.55 16.28
N SER A 171 -2.99 2.29 16.67
CA SER A 171 -3.06 3.68 17.13
C SER A 171 -1.88 4.51 16.63
N THR A 172 -1.96 5.82 16.78
CA THR A 172 -0.89 6.78 16.48
C THR A 172 0.08 7.02 17.64
N ASP A 173 -0.18 6.46 18.83
CA ASP A 173 0.62 6.69 20.03
C ASP A 173 2.03 6.10 19.92
N PHE A 174 3.02 6.96 19.69
CA PHE A 174 4.42 6.58 19.54
C PHE A 174 5.05 5.99 20.81
N ASN A 175 4.43 6.17 21.99
CA ASN A 175 4.94 5.60 23.24
C ASN A 175 4.57 4.14 23.41
N SER A 176 3.53 3.66 22.71
CA SER A 176 3.16 2.26 22.74
C SER A 176 4.30 1.40 22.15
N PRO A 177 4.75 0.33 22.81
CA PRO A 177 5.82 -0.52 22.30
C PRO A 177 5.38 -1.25 21.02
N SER A 178 6.30 -1.44 20.09
CA SER A 178 6.06 -2.27 18.90
C SER A 178 6.47 -3.71 19.19
N VAL A 179 5.47 -4.58 19.36
CA VAL A 179 5.66 -6.03 19.54
C VAL A 179 5.10 -6.73 18.31
N ARG A 180 5.85 -7.68 17.75
CA ARG A 180 5.38 -8.49 16.63
C ARG A 180 4.25 -9.39 17.11
N ALA A 181 3.11 -9.31 16.44
CA ALA A 181 2.07 -10.31 16.55
C ALA A 181 2.48 -11.57 15.77
N SER A 182 1.72 -12.65 15.95
CA SER A 182 1.86 -13.86 15.16
C SER A 182 1.42 -13.66 13.70
N VAL A 183 1.84 -14.57 12.81
CA VAL A 183 1.39 -14.60 11.42
C VAL A 183 -0.14 -14.65 11.36
N LEU A 184 -0.78 -15.53 12.14
CA LEU A 184 -2.24 -15.67 12.18
C LEU A 184 -2.95 -14.39 12.63
N GLU A 185 -2.48 -13.74 13.70
CA GLU A 185 -3.05 -12.47 14.17
C GLU A 185 -2.95 -11.38 13.09
N GLY A 186 -1.87 -11.37 12.32
CA GLY A 186 -1.70 -10.51 11.15
C GLY A 186 -2.82 -10.68 10.13
N TYR A 187 -3.10 -11.92 9.71
CA TYR A 187 -4.19 -12.23 8.79
C TYR A 187 -5.58 -11.95 9.39
N GLN A 188 -5.80 -12.25 10.67
CA GLN A 188 -7.09 -11.98 11.32
C GLN A 188 -7.40 -10.48 11.35
N GLN A 189 -6.40 -9.63 11.63
CA GLN A 189 -6.58 -8.18 11.60
C GLN A 189 -6.94 -7.67 10.19
N VAL A 190 -6.35 -8.26 9.14
CA VAL A 190 -6.71 -7.95 7.75
C VAL A 190 -8.16 -8.30 7.47
N ILE A 191 -8.59 -9.52 7.86
CA ILE A 191 -9.96 -9.99 7.68
C ILE A 191 -10.96 -9.07 8.39
N ASP A 192 -10.68 -8.71 9.64
CA ASP A 192 -11.57 -7.88 10.46
C ASP A 192 -11.72 -6.46 9.89
N ASP A 193 -10.61 -5.83 9.49
CA ASP A 193 -10.63 -4.48 8.94
C ASP A 193 -11.24 -4.45 7.54
N ALA A 194 -10.87 -5.37 6.64
CA ALA A 194 -11.42 -5.44 5.30
C ALA A 194 -12.90 -5.84 5.28
N GLY A 195 -13.32 -6.74 6.18
CA GLY A 195 -14.73 -7.10 6.35
C GLY A 195 -15.60 -5.91 6.76
N LYS A 196 -15.16 -5.13 7.76
CA LYS A 196 -15.84 -3.88 8.15
C LYS A 196 -15.80 -2.83 7.03
N ALA A 197 -14.72 -2.78 6.25
CA ALA A 197 -14.63 -1.86 5.12
C ALA A 197 -15.68 -2.17 4.04
N ILE A 198 -16.00 -3.44 3.77
CA ILE A 198 -17.06 -3.82 2.82
C ILE A 198 -18.42 -3.22 3.21
N ASP A 199 -18.76 -3.21 4.50
CA ASP A 199 -20.04 -2.70 4.98
C ASP A 199 -20.16 -1.17 4.87
N LEU A 200 -19.02 -0.47 4.87
CA LEU A 200 -18.95 0.99 4.98
C LEU A 200 -18.63 1.70 3.65
N LEU A 201 -17.88 1.05 2.76
CA LEU A 201 -17.42 1.64 1.51
C LEU A 201 -18.56 1.75 0.49
N PRO A 202 -18.48 2.69 -0.47
CA PRO A 202 -19.42 2.76 -1.58
C PRO A 202 -19.21 1.59 -2.56
N ASP A 203 -20.27 1.25 -3.29
CA ASP A 203 -20.23 0.22 -4.34
C ASP A 203 -19.18 0.53 -5.41
N TYR A 204 -19.11 1.81 -5.82
CA TYR A 204 -18.14 2.30 -6.80
C TYR A 204 -17.33 3.48 -6.23
N PRO A 205 -16.01 3.52 -6.44
CA PRO A 205 -15.21 4.62 -5.95
C PRO A 205 -15.32 5.84 -6.87
N GLN A 206 -15.09 7.04 -6.32
CA GLN A 206 -14.96 8.25 -7.14
C GLN A 206 -13.76 8.20 -8.10
N HIS A 207 -12.71 7.49 -7.69
CA HIS A 207 -11.50 7.22 -8.47
C HIS A 207 -10.87 5.92 -7.97
N VAL A 208 -10.23 5.13 -8.82
CA VAL A 208 -9.66 3.81 -8.46
C VAL A 208 -8.56 3.84 -7.39
N MET A 209 -8.04 5.02 -7.04
CA MET A 209 -7.12 5.16 -5.90
C MET A 209 -7.84 5.17 -4.55
N ARG A 210 -9.14 5.47 -4.54
CA ARG A 210 -9.98 5.32 -3.36
C ARG A 210 -10.58 3.92 -3.33
N PRO A 211 -10.66 3.30 -2.15
CA PRO A 211 -11.26 1.98 -2.02
C PRO A 211 -12.78 2.01 -2.21
N SER A 212 -13.32 0.85 -2.53
CA SER A 212 -14.73 0.55 -2.73
C SER A 212 -15.07 -0.82 -2.14
N LYS A 213 -16.35 -1.20 -2.10
CA LYS A 213 -16.74 -2.56 -1.70
C LYS A 213 -16.05 -3.63 -2.54
N GLY A 214 -15.97 -3.42 -3.87
CA GLY A 214 -15.27 -4.32 -4.78
C GLY A 214 -13.78 -4.46 -4.44
N ALA A 215 -13.11 -3.36 -4.07
CA ALA A 215 -11.72 -3.39 -3.65
C ALA A 215 -11.52 -4.17 -2.34
N ALA A 216 -12.38 -3.95 -1.34
CA ALA A 216 -12.29 -4.65 -0.06
C ALA A 216 -12.59 -6.15 -0.21
N ALA A 217 -13.54 -6.53 -1.08
CA ALA A 217 -13.76 -7.93 -1.45
C ALA A 217 -12.56 -8.54 -2.19
N ALA A 218 -11.92 -7.80 -3.10
CA ALA A 218 -10.70 -8.27 -3.78
C ALA A 218 -9.54 -8.50 -2.78
N LEU A 219 -9.38 -7.59 -1.80
CA LEU A 219 -8.42 -7.76 -0.72
C LEU A 219 -8.69 -9.01 0.12
N LEU A 220 -9.95 -9.29 0.48
CA LEU A 220 -10.30 -10.53 1.18
C LEU A 220 -10.04 -11.77 0.31
N SER A 221 -10.31 -11.72 -0.99
CA SER A 221 -9.98 -12.82 -1.90
C SER A 221 -8.50 -13.18 -1.85
N ARG A 222 -7.61 -12.17 -2.02
CA ARG A 222 -6.15 -12.37 -1.94
C ARG A 222 -5.72 -12.85 -0.55
N CYS A 223 -6.27 -12.25 0.51
CA CYS A 223 -5.98 -12.64 1.89
C CYS A 223 -6.31 -14.11 2.16
N TYR A 224 -7.51 -14.57 1.79
CA TYR A 224 -7.90 -15.97 1.99
C TYR A 224 -7.15 -16.93 1.08
N LEU A 225 -6.75 -16.50 -0.13
CA LEU A 225 -5.91 -17.31 -1.01
C LEU A 225 -4.54 -17.57 -0.36
N TYR A 226 -3.92 -16.53 0.22
CA TYR A 226 -2.66 -16.67 0.96
C TYR A 226 -2.79 -17.60 2.17
N MET A 227 -3.99 -17.74 2.75
CA MET A 227 -4.28 -18.63 3.87
C MET A 227 -4.72 -20.04 3.44
N HIS A 228 -4.71 -20.34 2.13
CA HIS A 228 -5.23 -21.58 1.55
C HIS A 228 -6.71 -21.86 1.88
N GLN A 229 -7.48 -20.81 2.17
CA GLN A 229 -8.92 -20.89 2.44
C GLN A 229 -9.70 -20.74 1.14
N TYR A 230 -9.59 -21.73 0.25
CA TYR A 230 -10.05 -21.64 -1.14
C TYR A 230 -11.54 -21.33 -1.28
N ASP A 231 -12.41 -21.87 -0.41
CA ASP A 231 -13.85 -21.57 -0.41
C ASP A 231 -14.13 -20.07 -0.19
N LEU A 232 -13.45 -19.47 0.79
CA LEU A 232 -13.61 -18.06 1.13
C LEU A 232 -12.95 -17.17 0.07
N ALA A 233 -11.79 -17.55 -0.42
CA ALA A 233 -11.11 -16.84 -1.50
C ALA A 233 -11.97 -16.78 -2.78
N LEU A 234 -12.60 -17.90 -3.15
CA LEU A 234 -13.52 -18.00 -4.28
C LEU A 234 -14.78 -17.16 -4.06
N LYS A 235 -15.37 -17.22 -2.86
CA LYS A 235 -16.54 -16.41 -2.50
C LYS A 235 -16.24 -14.93 -2.71
N TYR A 236 -15.15 -14.41 -2.12
CA TYR A 236 -14.83 -12.99 -2.19
C TYR A 236 -14.32 -12.55 -3.57
N ALA A 237 -13.69 -13.44 -4.36
CA ALA A 237 -13.42 -13.17 -5.77
C ALA A 237 -14.73 -12.93 -6.54
N GLY A 238 -15.73 -13.80 -6.33
CA GLY A 238 -17.06 -13.64 -6.90
C GLY A 238 -17.76 -12.35 -6.48
N GLU A 239 -17.67 -11.95 -5.21
CA GLU A 239 -18.22 -10.69 -4.71
C GLU A 239 -17.56 -9.47 -5.38
N ALA A 240 -16.23 -9.47 -5.51
CA ALA A 240 -15.52 -8.38 -6.18
C ALA A 240 -15.87 -8.29 -7.68
N LEU A 241 -16.01 -9.45 -8.36
CA LEU A 241 -16.39 -9.52 -9.77
C LEU A 241 -17.82 -8.99 -10.06
N LYS A 242 -18.69 -8.86 -9.05
CA LYS A 242 -20.00 -8.18 -9.22
C LYS A 242 -19.84 -6.69 -9.52
N PHE A 243 -18.75 -6.07 -9.07
CA PHE A 243 -18.49 -4.64 -9.26
C PHE A 243 -17.62 -4.37 -10.50
N ASN A 244 -16.65 -5.24 -10.79
CA ASN A 244 -15.86 -5.16 -12.02
C ASN A 244 -15.46 -6.55 -12.53
N ASN A 245 -15.92 -6.89 -13.73
CA ASN A 245 -15.65 -8.15 -14.43
C ASN A 245 -15.12 -7.92 -15.85
N LYS A 246 -14.60 -6.73 -16.13
CA LYS A 246 -14.15 -6.35 -17.48
C LYS A 246 -12.71 -6.78 -17.69
N LEU A 247 -12.44 -7.42 -18.83
CA LEU A 247 -11.10 -7.73 -19.32
C LEU A 247 -10.80 -6.93 -20.59
N MET A 248 -9.57 -6.45 -20.72
CA MET A 248 -9.05 -5.81 -21.93
C MET A 248 -8.98 -6.81 -23.08
N ASN A 249 -9.37 -6.34 -24.26
CA ASN A 249 -9.14 -7.09 -25.48
C ASN A 249 -7.83 -6.62 -26.14
N PHE A 250 -6.79 -7.44 -26.08
CA PHE A 250 -5.50 -7.11 -26.71
C PHE A 250 -5.57 -6.92 -28.24
N ASN A 251 -6.69 -7.21 -28.89
CA ASN A 251 -6.90 -6.92 -30.32
C ASN A 251 -7.29 -5.46 -30.63
N GLY A 252 -7.32 -4.55 -29.66
CA GLY A 252 -7.54 -3.12 -29.92
C GLY A 252 -8.42 -2.40 -28.90
N ASP A 253 -8.37 -2.78 -27.63
CA ASP A 253 -9.06 -2.05 -26.57
C ASP A 253 -8.64 -0.59 -26.47
N ASN A 254 -9.56 0.27 -26.04
CA ASN A 254 -9.29 1.69 -25.81
C ASN A 254 -8.31 1.92 -24.67
N ASP A 255 -8.17 0.97 -23.75
CA ASP A 255 -7.21 1.04 -22.65
C ASP A 255 -5.79 0.63 -23.04
N LEU A 256 -5.57 0.34 -24.32
CA LEU A 256 -4.28 -0.05 -24.87
C LEU A 256 -3.73 1.04 -25.79
N LEU A 257 -2.41 1.16 -25.78
CA LEU A 257 -1.63 1.74 -26.87
C LEU A 257 -1.21 0.60 -27.82
N ALA A 258 -0.42 0.91 -28.85
CA ALA A 258 0.15 -0.13 -29.69
C ALA A 258 0.92 -1.14 -28.81
N LEU A 259 0.62 -2.44 -28.94
CA LEU A 259 1.26 -3.47 -28.12
C LEU A 259 2.78 -3.50 -28.27
N SER A 260 3.32 -3.02 -29.39
CA SER A 260 4.76 -2.87 -29.63
C SER A 260 5.43 -1.78 -28.79
N ASN A 261 4.67 -0.86 -28.19
CA ASN A 261 5.21 0.23 -27.37
C ASN A 261 5.94 -0.29 -26.13
N ALA A 262 6.81 0.55 -25.57
CA ALA A 262 7.53 0.23 -24.33
C ALA A 262 6.63 0.19 -23.09
N VAL A 263 5.47 0.86 -23.15
CA VAL A 263 4.42 0.85 -22.14
C VAL A 263 3.09 0.77 -22.89
N PRO A 264 2.54 -0.45 -23.11
CA PRO A 264 1.36 -0.62 -23.95
C PRO A 264 0.03 -0.50 -23.19
N VAL A 265 0.01 -0.75 -21.88
CA VAL A 265 -1.22 -0.68 -21.06
C VAL A 265 -1.34 0.71 -20.44
N LYS A 266 -2.51 1.35 -20.58
CA LYS A 266 -2.77 2.66 -19.96
C LYS A 266 -2.99 2.50 -18.46
N LYS A 267 -2.54 3.51 -17.70
CA LYS A 267 -2.82 3.62 -16.27
C LYS A 267 -4.33 3.76 -16.06
N PHE A 268 -4.85 3.13 -15.00
CA PHE A 268 -6.29 3.09 -14.67
C PHE A 268 -7.15 2.46 -15.76
N ASN A 269 -6.63 1.45 -16.46
CA ASN A 269 -7.42 0.66 -17.40
C ASN A 269 -8.64 0.04 -16.71
N LYS A 270 -9.63 -0.37 -17.51
CA LYS A 270 -10.90 -0.90 -17.02
C LYS A 270 -10.81 -2.16 -16.16
N GLU A 271 -9.70 -2.89 -16.15
CA GLU A 271 -9.53 -4.05 -15.26
C GLU A 271 -9.21 -3.62 -13.82
N THR A 272 -8.72 -2.40 -13.62
CA THR A 272 -8.30 -1.87 -12.31
C THR A 272 -9.51 -1.74 -11.38
N ILE A 273 -9.49 -2.46 -10.26
CA ILE A 273 -10.49 -2.39 -9.18
C ILE A 273 -10.05 -1.37 -8.13
N TRP A 274 -8.78 -1.44 -7.76
CA TRP A 274 -8.13 -0.45 -6.91
C TRP A 274 -6.65 -0.33 -7.29
N TYR A 275 -6.13 0.89 -7.24
CA TYR A 275 -4.81 1.20 -7.77
C TYR A 275 -3.77 1.41 -6.66
N ALA A 276 -2.66 0.68 -6.75
CA ALA A 276 -1.44 0.93 -6.00
C ALA A 276 -0.20 0.51 -6.81
N GLU A 277 0.95 0.98 -6.35
CA GLU A 277 2.25 0.78 -6.97
C GLU A 277 3.26 0.21 -5.95
N LEU A 278 4.04 -0.77 -6.40
CA LEU A 278 5.19 -1.29 -5.65
C LEU A 278 6.22 -0.17 -5.43
N SER A 279 6.84 -0.20 -4.25
CA SER A 279 8.05 0.55 -3.96
C SER A 279 9.16 0.25 -4.95
N THR A 280 10.01 1.24 -5.20
CA THR A 280 11.22 1.09 -6.03
C THR A 280 12.50 1.03 -5.19
N SER A 281 12.38 0.77 -3.88
CA SER A 281 13.48 0.89 -2.90
C SER A 281 14.68 -0.01 -3.16
N PHE A 282 14.51 -1.14 -3.84
CA PHE A 282 15.61 -2.06 -4.17
C PHE A 282 16.25 -1.77 -5.53
N GLY A 283 15.55 -1.06 -6.42
CA GLY A 283 16.05 -0.76 -7.77
C GLY A 283 16.32 -1.98 -8.66
N VAL A 284 15.80 -3.17 -8.30
CA VAL A 284 16.03 -4.42 -9.03
C VAL A 284 15.16 -4.48 -10.29
N THR A 285 13.86 -4.24 -10.14
CA THR A 285 12.79 -4.57 -11.10
C THR A 285 12.61 -3.59 -12.25
N THR A 286 13.61 -2.74 -12.52
CA THR A 286 13.52 -1.79 -13.63
C THR A 286 13.65 -2.51 -14.98
N THR A 287 12.76 -2.25 -15.93
CA THR A 287 12.73 -2.91 -17.26
C THR A 287 14.08 -2.84 -18.00
N ALA A 288 14.90 -1.81 -17.80
CA ALA A 288 16.20 -1.71 -18.46
C ALA A 288 17.25 -2.71 -17.92
N ARG A 289 17.13 -3.15 -16.66
CA ARG A 289 18.13 -3.96 -15.95
C ARG A 289 17.84 -5.45 -16.04
N ILE A 290 16.58 -5.84 -15.90
CA ILE A 290 16.19 -7.24 -15.82
C ILE A 290 16.11 -7.88 -17.21
N ARG A 291 16.22 -9.21 -17.24
CA ARG A 291 15.85 -10.07 -18.38
C ARG A 291 14.89 -11.12 -17.88
N ILE A 292 13.90 -11.46 -18.69
CA ILE A 292 12.86 -12.42 -18.29
C ILE A 292 13.38 -13.83 -18.41
N ASP A 293 13.00 -14.67 -17.44
CA ASP A 293 13.30 -16.09 -17.48
C ASP A 293 12.86 -16.70 -18.82
N SER A 294 13.74 -17.50 -19.41
CA SER A 294 13.51 -18.05 -20.74
C SER A 294 12.38 -19.07 -20.77
N ASN A 295 12.16 -19.82 -19.69
CA ASN A 295 11.07 -20.79 -19.61
C ASN A 295 9.73 -20.07 -19.44
N LEU A 296 9.68 -19.02 -18.61
CA LEU A 296 8.52 -18.15 -18.47
C LEU A 296 8.12 -17.57 -19.83
N TYR A 297 9.06 -16.97 -20.58
CA TYR A 297 8.75 -16.44 -21.91
C TYR A 297 8.34 -17.54 -22.93
N ALA A 298 8.95 -18.73 -22.83
CA ALA A 298 8.63 -19.85 -23.71
C ALA A 298 7.24 -20.46 -23.43
N SER A 299 6.71 -20.31 -22.21
CA SER A 299 5.37 -20.80 -21.84
C SER A 299 4.24 -20.14 -22.64
N TYR A 300 4.46 -18.93 -23.17
CA TYR A 300 3.49 -18.23 -24.02
C TYR A 300 3.49 -18.80 -25.43
N GLY A 301 2.32 -19.25 -25.88
CA GLY A 301 2.12 -19.73 -27.25
C GLY A 301 2.43 -18.65 -28.31
N THR A 302 2.74 -19.08 -29.54
CA THR A 302 3.16 -18.17 -30.63
C THR A 302 2.13 -17.10 -30.98
N ASN A 303 0.84 -17.42 -30.85
CA ASN A 303 -0.28 -16.51 -31.15
C ASN A 303 -0.84 -15.83 -29.91
N ASP A 304 -0.19 -15.96 -28.75
CA ASP A 304 -0.61 -15.28 -27.54
C ASP A 304 -0.23 -13.80 -27.59
N LEU A 305 -1.24 -12.92 -27.60
CA LEU A 305 -1.02 -11.47 -27.66
C LEU A 305 -0.28 -10.92 -26.43
N ARG A 306 -0.34 -11.61 -25.28
CA ARG A 306 0.47 -11.26 -24.10
C ARG A 306 1.95 -11.33 -24.41
N LYS A 307 2.38 -12.18 -25.34
CA LYS A 307 3.79 -12.26 -25.74
C LYS A 307 4.30 -10.94 -26.32
N THR A 308 3.44 -10.21 -27.03
CA THR A 308 3.73 -8.88 -27.58
C THR A 308 3.43 -7.75 -26.60
N ALA A 309 2.34 -7.89 -25.83
CA ALA A 309 1.92 -6.89 -24.85
C ALA A 309 2.87 -6.80 -23.66
N PHE A 310 3.35 -7.93 -23.15
CA PHE A 310 4.12 -7.99 -21.90
C PHE A 310 5.63 -8.03 -22.12
N PHE A 311 6.09 -8.40 -23.31
CA PHE A 311 7.51 -8.55 -23.57
C PHE A 311 8.01 -7.73 -24.76
N LYS A 312 9.27 -7.31 -24.68
CA LYS A 312 10.01 -6.67 -25.76
C LYS A 312 11.37 -7.34 -25.93
N ALA A 313 11.79 -7.54 -27.17
CA ALA A 313 13.10 -8.08 -27.50
C ALA A 313 14.25 -7.22 -26.96
N ALA A 314 15.20 -7.86 -26.30
CA ALA A 314 16.50 -7.32 -25.91
C ALA A 314 17.55 -8.43 -26.01
N ALA A 315 18.05 -8.63 -27.23
CA ALA A 315 18.87 -9.78 -27.60
C ALA A 315 19.99 -10.07 -26.56
N PRO A 316 20.18 -11.33 -26.16
CA PRO A 316 19.48 -12.54 -26.62
C PRO A 316 18.15 -12.85 -25.89
N TYR A 317 17.68 -11.96 -25.00
CA TYR A 317 16.56 -12.21 -24.09
C TYR A 317 15.38 -11.25 -24.32
N GLN A 318 14.44 -11.22 -23.37
CA GLN A 318 13.28 -10.33 -23.36
C GLN A 318 13.29 -9.41 -22.14
N LEU A 319 12.63 -8.26 -22.25
CA LEU A 319 12.32 -7.33 -21.17
C LEU A 319 10.82 -7.38 -20.88
N PHE A 320 10.41 -7.23 -19.62
CA PHE A 320 9.01 -7.08 -19.25
C PHE A 320 8.54 -5.63 -19.32
N LYS A 321 7.30 -5.44 -19.79
CA LYS A 321 6.61 -4.16 -19.96
C LYS A 321 5.10 -4.25 -19.72
N GLY A 322 4.62 -5.37 -19.21
CA GLY A 322 3.19 -5.71 -19.14
C GLY A 322 2.45 -5.25 -17.88
N ASN A 323 2.81 -4.11 -17.30
CA ASN A 323 2.22 -3.67 -16.02
C ASN A 323 1.15 -2.57 -16.20
N TYR A 324 0.29 -2.39 -15.18
CA TYR A 324 -0.89 -1.51 -15.26
C TYR A 324 -0.65 -0.08 -14.76
N THR A 325 0.61 0.30 -14.52
CA THR A 325 0.93 1.64 -13.98
C THR A 325 1.12 2.70 -15.06
N GLY A 326 1.16 2.30 -16.33
CA GLY A 326 1.59 3.19 -17.40
C GLY A 326 3.06 3.62 -17.26
N SER A 327 3.89 2.84 -16.55
CA SER A 327 5.32 3.09 -16.33
C SER A 327 6.17 1.90 -16.76
N ALA A 328 7.42 2.15 -17.19
CA ALA A 328 8.42 1.11 -17.44
C ALA A 328 9.32 0.83 -16.22
N THR A 329 9.06 1.47 -15.08
CA THR A 329 9.94 1.42 -13.91
C THR A 329 9.22 1.18 -12.58
N VAL A 330 7.89 1.14 -12.61
CA VAL A 330 7.06 0.95 -11.42
C VAL A 330 6.04 -0.12 -11.74
N TYR A 331 5.84 -1.06 -10.83
CA TYR A 331 4.92 -2.18 -11.02
C TYR A 331 3.64 -1.96 -10.23
N PHE A 332 2.56 -2.53 -10.75
CA PHE A 332 1.24 -2.46 -10.18
C PHE A 332 1.14 -3.43 -9.00
N SER A 333 0.56 -2.99 -7.89
CA SER A 333 0.33 -3.79 -6.68
C SER A 333 -1.11 -3.72 -6.17
N GLY A 334 -1.97 -3.05 -6.95
CA GLY A 334 -3.39 -2.94 -6.67
C GLY A 334 -4.14 -4.24 -6.95
N PHE A 335 -5.45 -4.13 -7.11
CA PHE A 335 -6.33 -5.24 -7.46
C PHE A 335 -6.88 -5.03 -8.86
N ALA A 336 -6.89 -6.09 -9.67
CA ALA A 336 -7.41 -6.06 -11.02
C ALA A 336 -8.27 -7.31 -11.31
N THR A 337 -9.07 -7.19 -12.37
CA THR A 337 -10.07 -8.19 -12.72
C THR A 337 -9.44 -9.52 -13.15
N ASP A 338 -8.34 -9.46 -13.89
CA ASP A 338 -7.53 -10.61 -14.31
C ASP A 338 -7.05 -11.46 -13.14
N GLU A 339 -6.54 -10.83 -12.08
CA GLU A 339 -6.17 -11.51 -10.83
C GLU A 339 -7.36 -12.27 -10.21
N LEU A 340 -8.55 -11.65 -10.14
CA LEU A 340 -9.72 -12.32 -9.55
C LEU A 340 -10.16 -13.55 -10.36
N TYR A 341 -10.01 -13.52 -11.68
CA TYR A 341 -10.24 -14.69 -12.52
C TYR A 341 -9.20 -15.79 -12.25
N LEU A 342 -7.92 -15.44 -12.05
CA LEU A 342 -6.87 -16.39 -11.68
C LEU A 342 -7.12 -16.99 -10.29
N ASN A 343 -7.41 -16.17 -9.28
CA ASN A 343 -7.77 -16.62 -7.94
C ASN A 343 -8.97 -17.58 -7.99
N SER A 344 -10.01 -17.22 -8.76
CA SER A 344 -11.19 -18.07 -8.93
C SER A 344 -10.87 -19.41 -9.61
N ALA A 345 -9.98 -19.41 -10.59
CA ALA A 345 -9.56 -20.61 -11.30
C ALA A 345 -8.75 -21.54 -10.39
N GLU A 346 -7.79 -21.00 -9.64
CA GLU A 346 -6.99 -21.74 -8.67
C GLU A 346 -7.86 -22.35 -7.58
N CYS A 347 -8.73 -21.55 -6.96
CA CYS A 347 -9.63 -22.06 -5.91
C CYS A 347 -10.51 -23.21 -6.42
N LYS A 348 -11.06 -23.08 -7.64
CA LYS A 348 -11.85 -24.16 -8.25
C LYS A 348 -11.01 -25.40 -8.52
N ALA A 349 -9.74 -25.26 -8.87
CA ALA A 349 -8.85 -26.40 -9.07
C ALA A 349 -8.59 -27.17 -7.76
N TYR A 350 -8.52 -26.48 -6.62
CA TYR A 350 -8.34 -27.11 -5.30
C TYR A 350 -9.62 -27.68 -4.66
N LEU A 351 -10.79 -27.13 -5.02
CA LEU A 351 -12.08 -27.53 -4.45
C LEU A 351 -12.79 -28.64 -5.25
N ASN A 352 -12.33 -28.91 -6.47
CA ASN A 352 -12.74 -30.07 -7.27
C ASN A 352 -11.97 -31.31 -6.84
#